data_AF-A0A0F7YCG5-F1
#
_entry.id   AF-A0A0F7YCG5-F1
#
_cell.length_a   1.000
_cell.length_b   1.000
_cell.length_c   1.000
_cell.angle_alpha   90.00
_cell.angle_beta   90.00
_cell.angle_gamma   90.00
#
_symmetry.space_group_name_H-M   'P 1'
#
loop_
_entity.id
_entity.type
_entity.pdbx_description
1 polymer ?
#
loop_
_entity_poly.entity_id
_entity_poly.type
_entity_poly.pdbx_seq_one_letter_code
_entity_poly.pdbx_strand_id
1 'polypeptide(L)'
;MRAIITLLNDGSTYDITPPQAQLASLALGEGRFKITGSLGLVPFPPVSVGWGYSLSQMDSKADVAVEHDEVSGDLLVTVTRDGQPYRLVSTLMLHVLAEDLPVVPIIQSMEG
;
A
#
# COMPACT_ATOMS: atom_id res chain seq x y z
N MET A 1 2.74 -10.82 6.47
CA MET A 1 1.26 -10.88 6.36
C MET A 1 0.74 -10.31 5.04
N ARG A 2 -0.45 -10.69 4.54
CA ARG A 2 -1.12 -9.98 3.42
C ARG A 2 -1.89 -8.77 3.95
N ALA A 3 -1.78 -7.64 3.26
CA ALA A 3 -2.49 -6.42 3.63
C ALA A 3 -3.05 -5.66 2.42
N ILE A 4 -4.07 -4.84 2.67
CA ILE A 4 -4.63 -3.86 1.75
C ILE A 4 -4.43 -2.48 2.36
N ILE A 5 -4.03 -1.52 1.52
CA ILE A 5 -3.90 -0.12 1.88
C ILE A 5 -4.80 0.69 0.95
N THR A 6 -5.71 1.50 1.49
CA THR A 6 -6.40 2.51 0.68
C THR A 6 -5.68 3.83 0.81
N LEU A 7 -5.19 4.36 -0.31
CA LEU A 7 -4.43 5.59 -0.45
C LEU A 7 -5.30 6.69 -1.05
N LEU A 8 -5.18 7.89 -0.48
CA LEU A 8 -5.82 9.11 -0.94
C LEU A 8 -4.83 10.05 -1.64
N ASN A 9 -5.37 11.10 -2.27
CA ASN A 9 -4.60 12.01 -3.11
C ASN A 9 -3.57 12.88 -2.39
N ASP A 10 -3.71 13.03 -1.08
CA ASP A 10 -2.79 13.74 -0.18
C ASP A 10 -1.75 12.78 0.43
N GLY A 11 -1.80 11.50 0.07
CA GLY A 11 -0.95 10.44 0.58
C GLY A 11 -1.38 9.90 1.95
N SER A 12 -2.50 10.39 2.50
CA SER A 12 -3.11 9.75 3.66
C SER A 12 -3.62 8.35 3.31
N THR A 13 -3.59 7.47 4.30
CA THR A 13 -4.11 6.10 4.17
C THR A 13 -5.27 5.89 5.13
N TYR A 14 -6.24 5.11 4.69
CA TYR A 14 -7.33 4.65 5.54
C TYR A 14 -7.69 3.21 5.20
N ASP A 15 -8.45 2.56 6.09
CA ASP A 15 -8.94 1.18 5.89
C ASP A 15 -7.81 0.16 5.59
N ILE A 16 -6.72 0.24 6.36
CA ILE A 16 -5.65 -0.76 6.29
C ILE A 16 -6.19 -2.07 6.84
N THR A 17 -6.17 -3.11 6.01
CA THR A 17 -6.63 -4.45 6.41
C THR A 17 -5.46 -5.42 6.31
N PRO A 18 -5.14 -6.20 7.35
CA PRO A 18 -5.75 -6.17 8.68
C PRO A 18 -5.42 -4.86 9.44
N PRO A 19 -6.30 -4.39 10.35
CA PRO A 19 -6.17 -3.10 11.03
C PRO A 19 -4.87 -2.89 11.81
N GLN A 20 -4.17 -3.97 12.16
CA GLN A 20 -2.94 -3.94 12.94
C GLN A 20 -1.67 -3.96 12.08
N ALA A 21 -1.76 -3.99 10.75
CA ALA A 21 -0.57 -3.97 9.90
C ALA A 21 0.23 -2.67 10.13
N GLN A 22 1.55 -2.79 10.31
CA GLN A 22 2.47 -1.67 10.55
C GLN A 22 2.87 -1.00 9.24
N LEU A 23 1.90 -0.39 8.56
CA LEU A 23 2.10 0.27 7.28
C LEU A 23 1.99 1.78 7.47
N ALA A 24 2.89 2.52 6.81
CA ALA A 24 2.86 3.98 6.77
C ALA A 24 2.93 4.46 5.33
N SER A 25 2.32 5.62 5.05
CA SER A 25 2.35 6.26 3.74
C SER A 25 2.81 7.71 3.83
N LEU A 26 3.50 8.17 2.79
CA LEU A 26 3.98 9.54 2.67
C LEU A 26 3.80 10.03 1.23
N ALA A 27 3.15 11.18 1.04
CA ALA A 27 3.16 11.88 -0.24
C ALA A 27 4.54 12.54 -0.48
N LEU A 28 5.15 12.21 -1.61
CA LEU A 28 6.42 12.79 -2.07
C LEU A 28 6.20 13.94 -3.07
N GLY A 29 4.99 14.03 -3.63
CA GLY A 29 4.59 15.00 -4.64
C GLY A 29 3.29 14.58 -5.30
N GLU A 30 2.82 15.36 -6.28
CA GLU A 30 1.61 14.99 -7.02
C GLU A 30 1.78 13.62 -7.71
N GLY A 31 0.85 12.71 -7.44
CA GLY A 31 0.88 11.35 -7.95
C GLY A 31 2.05 10.51 -7.45
N ARG A 32 2.82 10.93 -6.43
CA ARG A 32 3.98 10.17 -5.95
C ARG A 32 3.88 9.90 -4.47
N PHE A 33 3.95 8.64 -4.10
CA PHE A 33 3.78 8.19 -2.73
C PHE A 33 4.84 7.15 -2.36
N LYS A 34 5.20 7.13 -1.09
CA LYS A 34 6.07 6.13 -0.50
C LYS A 34 5.31 5.38 0.57
N ILE A 35 5.36 4.06 0.53
CA ILE A 35 4.78 3.18 1.54
C ILE A 35 5.93 2.47 2.26
N THR A 36 5.90 2.47 3.58
CA THR A 36 6.91 1.85 4.46
C THR A 36 6.26 0.74 5.29
N GLY A 37 7.05 -0.28 5.65
CA GLY A 37 6.57 -1.50 6.35
C GLY A 37 5.94 -2.52 5.39
N SER A 38 6.00 -2.25 4.08
CA SER A 38 5.69 -3.22 3.04
C SER A 38 6.88 -4.15 2.82
N LEU A 39 6.62 -5.35 2.29
CA LEU A 39 7.63 -6.29 1.82
C LEU A 39 7.48 -6.52 0.30
N GLY A 40 6.89 -5.54 -0.39
CA GLY A 40 6.51 -5.64 -1.80
C GLY A 40 5.04 -6.00 -2.03
N LEU A 41 4.70 -6.28 -3.30
CA LEU A 41 3.36 -6.71 -3.71
C LEU A 41 3.17 -8.22 -3.47
N VAL A 42 1.93 -8.64 -3.19
CA VAL A 42 1.58 -10.07 -2.96
C VAL A 42 1.44 -10.82 -4.30
N PRO A 43 1.91 -12.10 -4.42
CA PRO A 43 1.84 -12.85 -5.68
C PRO A 43 0.44 -13.04 -6.27
N PHE A 44 0.43 -13.02 -7.61
CA PHE A 44 -0.68 -12.95 -8.56
C PHE A 44 -1.20 -14.34 -9.02
N PRO A 45 -2.51 -14.55 -9.22
CA PRO A 45 -3.06 -15.42 -10.27
C PRO A 45 -2.86 -14.77 -11.66
N PRO A 46 -3.01 -15.44 -12.82
CA PRO A 46 -2.53 -14.94 -14.12
C PRO A 46 -2.98 -13.52 -14.53
N VAL A 47 -2.11 -12.91 -15.34
CA VAL A 47 -1.81 -11.47 -15.59
C VAL A 47 -2.98 -10.55 -16.05
N SER A 48 -4.23 -10.98 -16.05
CA SER A 48 -5.32 -10.27 -16.76
C SER A 48 -6.48 -9.76 -15.90
N VAL A 49 -6.34 -9.62 -14.58
CA VAL A 49 -7.51 -9.38 -13.69
C VAL A 49 -7.38 -8.20 -12.70
N GLY A 50 -6.40 -7.31 -12.85
CA GLY A 50 -6.39 -6.04 -12.11
C GLY A 50 -6.17 -6.15 -10.59
N TRP A 51 -5.15 -6.90 -10.17
CA TRP A 51 -4.69 -6.95 -8.77
C TRP A 51 -3.29 -6.35 -8.65
N GLY A 52 -2.75 -6.20 -7.43
CA GLY A 52 -1.59 -5.35 -7.13
C GLY A 52 -2.05 -3.94 -6.73
N TYR A 53 -2.94 -3.36 -7.54
CA TYR A 53 -3.71 -2.19 -7.15
C TYR A 53 -5.09 -2.15 -7.84
N SER A 54 -6.00 -1.34 -7.31
CA SER A 54 -7.25 -1.01 -7.97
C SER A 54 -7.57 0.47 -7.80
N LEU A 55 -8.11 1.07 -8.86
CA LEU A 55 -8.49 2.48 -8.91
C LEU A 55 -10.02 2.64 -8.86
N SER A 56 -10.47 3.77 -8.34
CA SER A 56 -11.86 4.19 -8.48
C SER A 56 -12.24 4.39 -9.96
N GLN A 57 -13.54 4.36 -10.29
CA GLN A 57 -13.99 4.66 -11.67
C GLN A 57 -13.58 6.06 -12.15
N MET A 58 -13.53 7.04 -11.23
CA MET A 58 -13.12 8.41 -11.56
C MET A 58 -11.64 8.49 -11.96
N ASP A 59 -10.83 7.57 -11.43
CA ASP A 59 -9.40 7.46 -11.67
C ASP A 59 -9.06 6.39 -12.73
N SER A 60 -10.05 5.77 -13.39
CA SER A 60 -9.89 4.61 -14.28
C SER A 60 -8.94 4.80 -15.48
N LYS A 61 -8.59 6.05 -15.81
CA LYS A 61 -7.63 6.40 -16.88
C LYS A 61 -6.21 6.68 -16.36
N ALA A 62 -5.98 6.52 -15.07
CA ALA A 62 -4.66 6.67 -14.49
C ALA A 62 -3.86 5.36 -14.62
N ASP A 63 -2.58 5.51 -14.90
CA ASP A 63 -1.58 4.44 -14.87
C ASP A 63 -0.86 4.47 -13.53
N VAL A 64 -0.69 3.30 -12.90
CA VAL A 64 0.03 3.18 -11.62
C VAL A 64 1.25 2.31 -11.83
N ALA A 65 2.42 2.88 -11.56
CA ALA A 65 3.69 2.17 -11.45
C ALA A 65 4.03 1.97 -9.97
N VAL A 66 4.50 0.77 -9.62
CA VAL A 66 4.92 0.42 -8.26
C VAL A 66 6.31 -0.19 -8.32
N GLU A 67 7.24 0.39 -7.57
CA GLU A 67 8.62 -0.04 -7.44
C GLU A 67 8.88 -0.48 -6.00
N HIS A 68 9.58 -1.59 -5.80
CA HIS A 68 9.98 -2.08 -4.49
C HIS A 68 11.47 -1.89 -4.29
N ASP A 69 11.86 -1.17 -3.25
CA ASP A 69 13.24 -1.06 -2.81
C ASP A 69 13.59 -2.26 -1.92
N GLU A 70 14.38 -3.20 -2.45
CA GLU A 70 14.76 -4.42 -1.72
C GLU A 70 15.65 -4.17 -0.49
N VAL A 71 16.27 -2.99 -0.39
CA VAL A 71 17.15 -2.64 0.74
C VAL A 71 16.32 -2.09 1.90
N SER A 72 15.37 -1.19 1.62
CA SER A 72 14.56 -0.55 2.65
C SER A 72 13.21 -1.26 2.90
N GLY A 73 12.73 -2.07 1.96
CA GLY A 73 11.37 -2.62 1.96
C GLY A 73 10.30 -1.61 1.51
N ASP A 74 10.68 -0.38 1.19
CA ASP A 74 9.73 0.66 0.80
C ASP A 74 9.13 0.37 -0.59
N LEU A 75 7.83 0.64 -0.74
CA LEU A 75 7.17 0.71 -2.04
C LEU A 75 7.05 2.17 -2.49
N LEU A 76 7.58 2.47 -3.67
CA LEU A 76 7.34 3.74 -4.36
C LEU A 76 6.19 3.57 -5.34
N VAL A 77 5.15 4.39 -5.19
CA VAL A 77 3.96 4.38 -6.02
C VAL A 77 3.92 5.66 -6.83
N THR A 78 3.85 5.53 -8.15
CA THR A 78 3.72 6.65 -9.08
C THR A 78 2.43 6.51 -9.87
N VAL A 79 1.58 7.53 -9.81
CA VAL A 79 0.31 7.64 -10.51
C VAL A 79 0.45 8.70 -11.60
N THR A 80 0.20 8.29 -12.83
CA THR A 80 0.28 9.18 -14.00
C THR A 80 -1.00 9.08 -14.83
N ARG A 81 -1.19 10.06 -15.71
CA ARG A 81 -2.21 10.02 -16.74
C ARG A 81 -1.66 10.72 -17.97
N ASP A 82 -1.72 10.04 -19.11
CA ASP A 82 -1.14 10.54 -20.37
C ASP A 82 0.35 10.94 -20.21
N GLY A 83 1.08 10.19 -19.36
CA GLY A 83 2.51 10.42 -19.06
C GLY A 83 2.82 11.58 -18.11
N GLN A 84 1.82 12.28 -17.57
CA GLN A 84 2.00 13.36 -16.59
C GLN A 84 1.64 12.90 -15.17
N PRO A 85 2.25 13.46 -14.12
CA PRO A 85 1.81 13.22 -12.73
C PRO A 85 0.31 13.44 -12.59
N TYR A 86 -0.38 12.51 -11.94
CA TYR A 86 -1.84 12.57 -11.80
C TYR A 86 -2.24 12.59 -10.33
N ARG A 87 -2.98 13.62 -9.95
CA ARG A 87 -3.65 13.68 -8.66
C ARG A 87 -4.91 12.82 -8.70
N LEU A 88 -4.97 11.82 -7.83
CA LEU A 88 -6.17 11.01 -7.63
C LEU A 88 -7.36 11.90 -7.25
N VAL A 89 -8.52 11.59 -7.81
CA VAL A 89 -9.80 12.19 -7.46
C VAL A 89 -10.43 11.46 -6.29
N SER A 90 -10.24 10.15 -6.21
CA SER A 90 -10.74 9.31 -5.11
C SER A 90 -9.61 8.45 -4.54
N THR A 91 -9.67 7.13 -4.73
CA THR A 91 -8.87 6.17 -3.97
C THR A 91 -8.06 5.25 -4.89
N LEU A 92 -6.88 4.88 -4.38
CA LEU A 92 -6.05 3.81 -4.90
C LEU A 92 -5.93 2.74 -3.81
N MET A 93 -6.43 1.53 -4.05
CA MET A 93 -6.22 0.41 -3.11
C MET A 93 -5.03 -0.43 -3.58
N LEU A 94 -4.04 -0.63 -2.70
CA LEU A 94 -2.84 -1.42 -2.95
C LEU A 94 -2.92 -2.75 -2.19
N HIS A 95 -2.55 -3.85 -2.85
CA HIS A 95 -2.47 -5.18 -2.23
C HIS A 95 -1.01 -5.53 -1.99
N VAL A 96 -0.56 -5.51 -0.74
CA VAL A 96 0.85 -5.60 -0.35
C VAL A 96 1.11 -6.74 0.63
N LEU A 97 2.35 -7.19 0.70
CA LEU A 97 2.85 -7.91 1.86
C LEU A 97 3.29 -6.88 2.90
N ALA A 98 2.95 -7.11 4.16
CA ALA A 98 3.37 -6.31 5.30
C ALA A 98 4.22 -7.14 6.26
N GLU A 99 5.07 -6.47 7.02
CA GLU A 99 5.76 -7.08 8.16
C GLU A 99 4.76 -7.69 9.15
N ASP A 100 5.13 -8.84 9.73
CA ASP A 100 4.32 -9.43 10.77
C ASP A 100 4.42 -8.60 12.06
N LEU A 101 3.33 -8.58 12.83
CA LEU A 101 3.34 -7.95 14.14
C LEU A 101 4.33 -8.66 15.07
N PRO A 102 5.08 -7.93 15.90
CA PRO A 102 5.86 -8.56 16.96
C PRO A 102 4.91 -9.33 17.88
N VAL A 103 5.22 -10.60 18.13
CA VAL A 103 4.48 -11.42 19.09
C VAL A 103 4.80 -10.88 20.48
N VAL A 104 3.82 -10.24 21.14
CA VAL A 104 3.96 -9.82 22.53
C VAL A 104 3.80 -11.06 23.42
N PRO A 105 4.82 -11.48 24.19
CA PRO A 105 4.66 -12.59 25.12
C PRO A 105 3.65 -12.20 26.20
N ILE A 106 2.59 -13.00 26.34
CA ILE A 106 1.66 -12.87 27.46
C ILE A 106 2.44 -13.25 28.72
N ILE A 107 2.84 -12.27 29.52
CA ILE A 107 3.30 -12.53 30.88
C ILE A 107 2.07 -12.99 31.66
N GLN A 108 1.89 -14.30 31.80
CA GLN A 108 0.94 -14.83 32.78
C GLN A 108 1.46 -14.43 34.15
N SER A 109 0.84 -13.42 34.75
CA SER A 109 1.01 -13.12 36.17
C SER A 109 0.64 -14.38 36.94
N MET A 110 1.65 -15.07 37.44
CA MET A 110 1.46 -16.12 38.44
C MET A 110 1.00 -15.40 39.71
N GLU A 111 -0.31 -15.37 39.94
CA GLU A 111 -0.85 -15.07 41.27
C GLU A 111 -0.37 -16.19 42.21
N GLY A 112 0.55 -15.83 43.10
CA GLY A 112 0.98 -16.65 44.23
C GLY A 112 0.28 -16.23 45.50
#